data_AF-A0A9N8J422-F1
#
_entry.id   AF-A0A9N8J422-F1
#
_cell.length_a   1.000
_cell.length_b   1.000
_cell.length_c   1.000
_cell.angle_alpha   90.00
_cell.angle_beta   90.00
_cell.angle_gamma   90.00
#
_symmetry.space_group_name_H-M   'P 1'
#
loop_
_entity.id
_entity.type
_entity.pdbx_description
1 polymer ?
#
loop_
_entity_poly.entity_id
_entity_poly.type
_entity_poly.pdbx_seq_one_letter_code
_entity_poly.pdbx_strand_id
1 'polypeptide(L)'
;MERKDEKEVVWKRILPNKNETSICPILMCPDDNNFSCTLIVAEIINFGDLIQWKQIGLDKTKEWDAEKTGSTVEWFDKLDEFNFSRHEYLTMVEKFRERLSIDKIRIEEN
;
A
#
# COMPACT_ATOMS: atom_id res chain seq x y z
N MET A 1 -1.40 -7.59 17.47
CA MET A 1 -0.01 -8.12 17.31
C MET A 1 0.40 -7.82 15.87
N GLU A 2 1.42 -6.97 15.66
CA GLU A 2 1.88 -6.63 14.30
C GLU A 2 2.26 -7.90 13.51
N ARG A 3 1.70 -8.05 12.32
CA ARG A 3 1.99 -9.17 11.42
C ARG A 3 3.05 -8.77 10.38
N LYS A 4 4.19 -9.46 10.40
CA LYS A 4 5.33 -9.16 9.52
C LYS A 4 5.00 -9.39 8.04
N ASP A 5 4.26 -10.45 7.76
CA ASP A 5 3.79 -10.82 6.41
C ASP A 5 2.90 -9.73 5.80
N GLU A 6 2.01 -9.13 6.59
CA GLU A 6 1.16 -8.02 6.13
C GLU A 6 1.97 -6.77 5.78
N LYS A 7 3.00 -6.46 6.57
CA LYS A 7 3.93 -5.36 6.26
C LYS A 7 4.75 -5.63 5.00
N GLU A 8 5.25 -6.85 4.82
CA GLU A 8 6.04 -7.24 3.65
C GLU A 8 5.24 -7.09 2.35
N VAL A 9 3.95 -7.42 2.36
CA VAL A 9 3.05 -7.24 1.22
C VAL A 9 2.99 -5.77 0.77
N VAL A 10 2.89 -4.82 1.70
CA VAL A 10 2.89 -3.38 1.36
C VAL A 10 4.18 -2.99 0.65
N TRP A 11 5.34 -3.32 1.22
CA TRP A 11 6.63 -2.93 0.63
C TRP A 11 6.94 -3.62 -0.69
N LYS A 12 6.46 -4.85 -0.88
CA LYS A 12 6.57 -5.58 -2.14
C LYS A 12 5.69 -4.97 -3.24
N ARG A 13 4.52 -4.43 -2.88
CA ARG A 13 3.51 -3.98 -3.85
C ARG A 13 3.48 -2.47 -4.08
N ILE A 14 4.06 -1.65 -3.20
CA ILE A 14 4.11 -0.19 -3.34
C ILE A 14 4.91 0.26 -4.57
N LEU A 15 5.85 -0.56 -5.04
CA LEU A 15 6.61 -0.32 -6.26
C LEU A 15 6.74 -1.62 -7.06
N PRO A 16 5.77 -1.96 -7.93
CA PRO A 16 5.87 -3.14 -8.79
C PRO A 16 7.03 -2.99 -9.78
N ASN A 17 7.47 -4.08 -10.42
CA ASN A 17 8.53 -3.97 -11.44
C ASN A 17 8.04 -3.20 -12.66
N LYS A 18 8.98 -2.78 -13.51
CA LYS A 18 8.63 -2.08 -14.75
C LYS A 18 7.69 -2.93 -15.60
N ASN A 19 6.61 -2.30 -16.08
CA ASN A 19 5.50 -2.89 -16.83
C ASN A 19 4.65 -3.90 -16.05
N GLU A 20 4.74 -3.91 -14.72
CA GLU A 20 3.87 -4.72 -13.86
C GLU A 20 2.81 -3.87 -13.17
N THR A 21 1.79 -4.56 -12.68
CA THR A 21 0.70 -4.00 -11.89
C THR A 21 0.61 -4.72 -10.56
N SER A 22 0.33 -3.99 -9.49
CA SER A 22 0.11 -4.54 -8.16
C SER A 22 -1.12 -3.89 -7.52
N ILE A 23 -1.78 -4.62 -6.62
CA ILE A 23 -2.79 -4.06 -5.73
C ILE A 23 -2.13 -3.85 -4.36
N CYS A 24 -1.81 -2.60 -4.05
CA CYS A 24 -1.08 -2.23 -2.85
C CYS A 24 -2.03 -1.71 -1.77
N PRO A 25 -1.98 -2.23 -0.54
CA PRO A 25 -2.61 -1.58 0.60
C PRO A 25 -1.95 -0.21 0.85
N ILE A 26 -2.74 0.85 0.95
CA ILE A 26 -2.28 2.23 1.14
C ILE A 26 -2.82 2.88 2.44
N LEU A 27 -3.86 2.30 3.04
CA LEU A 27 -4.36 2.72 4.35
C LEU A 27 -4.75 1.49 5.16
N MET A 28 -4.09 1.31 6.31
CA MET A 28 -4.38 0.27 7.28
C MET A 28 -4.62 0.90 8.66
N CYS A 29 -5.51 0.31 9.46
CA CYS A 29 -5.78 0.79 10.81
C CYS A 29 -4.50 0.73 11.68
N PRO A 30 -4.15 1.83 12.37
CA PRO A 30 -2.95 1.88 13.20
C PRO A 30 -3.02 1.01 14.45
N ASP A 31 -4.22 0.62 14.90
CA ASP A 31 -4.42 -0.01 16.22
C ASP A 31 -3.90 -1.45 16.28
N ASP A 32 -4.16 -2.26 15.24
CA ASP A 32 -3.84 -3.69 15.27
C ASP A 32 -2.94 -4.19 14.12
N ASN A 33 -2.72 -3.36 13.08
CA ASN A 33 -1.96 -3.72 11.86
C ASN A 33 -2.30 -5.14 11.37
N ASN A 34 -3.60 -5.46 11.45
CA ASN A 34 -4.21 -6.69 10.96
C ASN A 34 -5.17 -6.30 9.83
N PHE A 35 -5.07 -6.90 8.66
CA PHE A 35 -5.96 -6.63 7.52
C PHE A 35 -7.46 -6.95 7.77
N SER A 36 -7.87 -7.16 9.04
CA SER A 36 -9.27 -7.28 9.46
C SER A 36 -10.02 -5.95 9.61
N CYS A 37 -9.31 -4.82 9.54
CA CYS A 37 -9.92 -3.48 9.54
C CYS A 37 -10.30 -3.03 8.13
N THR A 38 -10.99 -1.88 8.02
CA THR A 38 -11.21 -1.21 6.72
C THR A 38 -9.86 -0.92 6.07
N LEU A 39 -9.60 -1.57 4.94
CA LEU A 39 -8.33 -1.47 4.21
C LEU A 39 -8.55 -0.81 2.85
N ILE A 40 -7.86 0.29 2.60
CA ILE A 40 -7.87 0.94 1.28
C ILE A 40 -6.67 0.43 0.48
N VAL A 41 -6.94 0.06 -0.77
CA VAL A 41 -5.94 -0.41 -1.73
C VAL A 41 -5.89 0.50 -2.96
N ALA A 42 -4.74 0.55 -3.62
CA ALA A 42 -4.55 1.18 -4.92
C ALA A 42 -4.07 0.16 -5.95
N GLU A 43 -4.62 0.20 -7.16
CA GLU A 43 -4.06 -0.48 -8.33
C GLU A 43 -2.91 0.37 -8.88
N ILE A 44 -1.67 -0.08 -8.70
CA ILE A 44 -0.45 0.63 -9.08
C ILE A 44 0.15 0.00 -10.34
N ILE A 45 0.41 0.81 -11.36
CA ILE A 45 1.08 0.42 -12.59
C ILE A 45 2.40 1.17 -12.70
N ASN A 46 3.48 0.45 -12.98
CA ASN A 46 4.80 1.05 -13.20
C ASN A 46 5.14 1.08 -14.69
N PHE A 47 5.04 2.24 -15.33
CA PHE A 47 5.40 2.43 -16.74
C PHE A 47 6.90 2.70 -16.96
N GLY A 48 7.73 2.59 -15.93
CA GLY A 48 9.14 2.97 -15.93
C GLY A 48 9.31 4.36 -15.35
N ASP A 49 9.10 5.40 -16.16
CA ASP A 49 9.31 6.81 -15.76
C ASP A 49 8.09 7.45 -15.09
N LEU A 50 6.95 6.75 -15.16
CA LEU A 50 5.68 7.16 -14.56
C LEU A 50 5.14 6.02 -13.70
N ILE A 51 4.72 6.36 -12.48
CA ILE A 51 3.96 5.49 -11.61
C ILE A 51 2.52 5.97 -11.63
N GLN A 52 1.60 5.11 -12.05
CA GLN A 52 0.17 5.42 -12.10
C GLN A 52 -0.54 4.66 -10.99
N TRP A 53 -1.33 5.36 -10.19
CA TRP A 53 -2.38 4.76 -9.38
C TRP A 53 -3.66 4.85 -10.20
N LYS A 54 -4.01 3.75 -10.86
CA LYS A 54 -5.09 3.72 -11.84
C LYS A 54 -6.46 3.87 -11.18
N GLN A 55 -6.63 3.26 -10.02
CA GLN A 55 -7.86 3.33 -9.22
C GLN A 55 -7.57 3.01 -7.76
N ILE A 56 -8.45 3.49 -6.89
CA ILE A 56 -8.40 3.28 -5.45
C ILE A 56 -9.71 2.63 -5.03
N GLY A 57 -9.65 1.70 -4.08
CA GLY A 57 -10.83 0.98 -3.64
C GLY A 57 -10.72 0.45 -2.22
N LEU A 58 -11.84 -0.07 -1.74
CA LEU A 58 -11.98 -0.73 -0.46
C LEU A 58 -11.77 -2.23 -0.64
N ASP A 59 -10.80 -2.81 0.05
CA ASP A 59 -10.61 -4.26 0.07
C ASP A 59 -11.78 -4.94 0.79
N LYS A 60 -12.32 -5.98 0.16
CA LYS A 60 -13.41 -6.84 0.65
C LYS A 60 -12.99 -8.31 0.73
N THR A 61 -11.69 -8.58 0.57
CA THR A 61 -11.11 -9.91 0.71
C THR A 61 -11.46 -10.47 2.09
N LYS A 62 -11.92 -11.72 2.14
CA LYS A 62 -12.36 -12.38 3.39
C LYS A 62 -11.32 -13.37 3.91
N GLU A 63 -10.41 -13.78 3.03
CA GLU A 63 -9.32 -14.68 3.30
C GLU A 63 -8.32 -14.04 4.25
N TRP A 64 -7.97 -14.76 5.31
CA TRP A 64 -7.01 -14.29 6.31
C TRP A 64 -5.56 -14.62 5.89
N ASP A 65 -5.22 -14.29 4.65
CA ASP A 65 -3.91 -14.47 4.04
C ASP A 65 -3.45 -13.12 3.48
N ALA A 66 -2.29 -12.64 3.95
CA ALA A 66 -1.74 -11.35 3.57
C ALA A 66 -1.53 -11.22 2.05
N GLU A 67 -1.19 -12.31 1.37
CA GLU A 67 -1.01 -12.29 -0.08
C GLU A 67 -2.35 -12.25 -0.84
N LYS A 68 -3.46 -12.61 -0.19
CA LYS A 68 -4.80 -12.49 -0.78
C LYS A 68 -5.37 -11.09 -0.70
N THR A 69 -4.82 -10.21 0.13
CA THR A 69 -5.24 -8.81 0.23
C THR A 69 -5.35 -8.15 -1.14
N GLY A 70 -6.51 -7.54 -1.41
CA GLY A 70 -6.83 -6.95 -2.71
C GLY A 70 -7.38 -7.92 -3.77
N SER A 71 -7.70 -9.18 -3.41
CA SER A 71 -8.30 -10.14 -4.36
C SER A 71 -9.75 -9.79 -4.70
N THR A 72 -10.48 -9.17 -3.76
CA THR A 72 -11.82 -8.62 -4.00
C THR A 72 -11.83 -7.16 -3.58
N VAL A 73 -12.04 -6.25 -4.54
CA VAL A 73 -11.99 -4.80 -4.28
C VAL A 73 -13.26 -4.13 -4.77
N GLU A 74 -13.84 -3.30 -3.92
CA GLU A 74 -14.88 -2.34 -4.28
C GLU A 74 -14.21 -1.02 -4.69
N TRP A 75 -14.07 -0.80 -6.00
CA TRP A 75 -13.39 0.39 -6.54
C TRP A 75 -14.24 1.65 -6.41
N PHE A 76 -13.61 2.76 -6.05
CA PHE A 76 -14.28 4.06 -5.98
C PHE A 76 -14.42 4.65 -7.39
N ASP A 77 -15.64 4.99 -7.78
CA ASP A 77 -16.02 5.44 -9.12
C ASP A 77 -15.80 6.95 -9.36
N LYS A 78 -15.54 7.71 -8.29
CA LYS A 78 -15.39 9.18 -8.33
C LYS A 78 -13.94 9.67 -8.25
N LEU A 79 -12.97 8.76 -8.19
CA LEU A 79 -11.57 9.12 -8.14
C LEU A 79 -10.95 8.87 -9.51
N ASP A 80 -10.34 9.92 -10.05
CA ASP A 80 -9.51 9.81 -11.24
C ASP A 80 -8.19 9.09 -10.92
N GLU A 81 -7.51 8.66 -11.97
CA GLU A 81 -6.15 8.14 -11.85
C GLU A 81 -5.16 9.22 -11.35
N PHE A 82 -4.20 8.79 -10.54
CA PHE A 82 -3.11 9.64 -10.08
C PHE A 82 -1.82 9.24 -10.76
N ASN A 83 -1.15 10.20 -11.37
CA ASN A 83 0.06 9.98 -12.15
C ASN A 83 1.23 10.70 -11.47
N PHE A 84 2.29 9.96 -11.17
CA PHE A 84 3.46 10.47 -10.47
C PHE A 84 4.71 10.25 -11.31
N SER A 85 5.60 11.24 -11.35
CA SER A 85 6.94 11.00 -11.87
C SER A 85 7.64 9.95 -11.01
N ARG A 86 8.41 9.05 -11.63
CA ARG A 86 9.12 8.00 -10.89
C ARG A 86 10.03 8.58 -9.81
N HIS A 87 10.69 9.71 -10.10
CA HIS A 87 11.59 10.36 -9.15
C HIS A 87 10.86 10.81 -7.89
N GLU A 88 9.78 11.59 -8.04
CA GLU A 88 8.99 12.07 -6.89
C GLU A 88 8.36 10.90 -6.11
N TYR A 89 7.90 9.86 -6.82
CA TYR A 89 7.34 8.67 -6.19
C TYR A 89 8.37 7.95 -5.30
N LEU A 90 9.59 7.74 -5.81
CA LEU A 90 10.67 7.13 -5.04
C LEU A 90 11.06 7.97 -3.84
N THR A 91 11.18 9.29 -4.01
CA THR A 91 11.45 10.21 -2.90
C THR A 91 10.37 10.13 -1.82
N MET A 92 9.10 10.00 -2.21
CA MET A 92 8.01 9.80 -1.26
C MET A 92 8.14 8.46 -0.50
N VAL A 93 8.41 7.36 -1.21
CA VAL A 93 8.56 6.03 -0.59
C VAL A 93 9.74 5.99 0.40
N GLU A 94 10.86 6.63 0.06
CA GLU A 94 12.04 6.75 0.93
C GLU A 94 11.71 7.54 2.20
N LYS A 95 11.12 8.73 2.05
CA LYS A 95 10.67 9.55 3.19
C LYS A 95 9.69 8.80 4.09
N PHE A 96 8.77 8.04 3.50
CA PHE A 96 7.82 7.24 4.25
C PHE A 96 8.52 6.14 5.06
N ARG A 97 9.51 5.47 4.47
CA ARG A 97 10.31 4.43 5.15
C ARG A 97 11.13 4.99 6.32
N GLU A 98 11.74 6.15 6.14
CA GLU A 98 12.46 6.86 7.20
C GLU A 98 11.51 7.22 8.34
N ARG A 99 10.36 7.82 8.01
CA ARG A 99 9.38 8.25 9.00
C ARG A 99 8.82 7.08 9.82
N LEU A 100 8.49 5.96 9.16
CA LEU A 100 8.03 4.75 9.84
C LEU A 100 9.05 4.20 10.84
N SER A 101 10.34 4.33 10.53
CA SER A 101 11.42 3.89 11.42
C SER A 101 11.52 4.76 12.67
N ILE A 102 11.36 6.08 12.52
CA ILE A 102 11.32 7.05 13.63
C ILE A 102 10.09 6.82 14.51
N ASP A 103 8.92 6.64 13.91
CA ASP A 103 7.68 6.46 14.66
C ASP A 103 7.69 5.15 15.47
N LYS A 104 8.35 4.09 14.98
CA LYS A 104 8.57 2.85 15.74
C LYS A 104 9.41 3.07 16.99
N ILE A 105 10.53 3.78 16.89
CA ILE A 105 11.37 4.11 18.05
C ILE A 105 10.56 4.86 19.10
N ARG A 106 9.76 5.86 18.67
CA ARG A 106 8.91 6.64 19.58
C ARG A 106 7.86 5.80 20.31
N ILE A 107 7.31 4.78 19.66
CA ILE A 107 6.31 3.89 20.28
C ILE A 107 6.98 2.94 21.29
N GLU A 108 8.21 2.48 21.02
CA GLU A 108 8.96 1.59 21.92
C GLU A 108 9.54 2.31 23.15
N GLU A 109 9.71 3.63 23.08
CA GLU A 109 10.17 4.49 24.19
C GLU A 109 9.05 4.93 25.16
N ASN A 110 7.78 4.65 24.84
CA ASN A 110 6.60 4.96 25.69
C ASN A 110 5.94 3.69 26.23
#